data_AF-A0A5R8QK05-F1
#
_entry.id   AF-A0A5R8QK05-F1
#
_cell.length_a   1.000
_cell.length_b   1.000
_cell.length_c   1.000
_cell.angle_alpha   90.00
_cell.angle_beta   90.00
_cell.angle_gamma   90.00
#
_symmetry.space_group_name_H-M   'P 1'
#
loop_
_entity.id
_entity.type
_entity.pdbx_description
1 polymer ?
#
loop_
_entity_poly.entity_id
_entity_poly.type
_entity_poly.pdbx_seq_one_letter_code
_entity_poly.pdbx_strand_id
1 'polypeptide(L)'
;MLWENRIDSYVSKTGFPRSLFASEDGRVVGTWIMGNDYRVKSEYYGGYPAGYLKRMKALFPDKKRVLHLFSGKVDIGVFPGDTVDINPALKPTYVDDAQKLERVPLAKYDLVLADPPYSIEDCEHYGTSMVKRNTVMRALQRLPEGAHVVWLDQVLPMYRKDRFALEATIGMWKSTNHRFRGISIFRRADQQ
;
A
#
# COMPACT_ATOMS: atom_id res chain seq x y z
N MET A 1 14.44 -10.57 -3.72
CA MET A 1 15.34 -9.39 -3.74
C MET A 1 15.61 -8.97 -2.30
N LEU A 2 16.87 -8.74 -1.92
CA LEU A 2 17.24 -8.27 -0.59
C LEU A 2 16.81 -6.81 -0.38
N TRP A 3 16.57 -6.42 0.87
CA TRP A 3 16.11 -5.07 1.21
C TRP A 3 17.13 -3.98 0.88
N GLU A 4 18.43 -4.22 1.05
CA GLU A 4 19.48 -3.28 0.63
C GLU A 4 19.36 -2.92 -0.85
N ASN A 5 19.20 -3.93 -1.72
CA ASN A 5 19.02 -3.70 -3.15
C ASN A 5 17.72 -2.91 -3.46
N ARG A 6 16.67 -3.08 -2.66
CA ARG A 6 15.43 -2.30 -2.79
C ARG A 6 15.66 -0.84 -2.40
N ILE A 7 16.38 -0.60 -1.32
CA ILE A 7 16.73 0.74 -0.84
C ILE A 7 17.62 1.44 -1.86
N ASP A 8 18.61 0.76 -2.42
CA ASP A 8 19.48 1.29 -3.49
C ASP A 8 18.70 1.61 -4.77
N SER A 9 17.76 0.75 -5.17
CA SER A 9 16.84 1.02 -6.28
C SER A 9 15.95 2.24 -5.99
N TYR A 10 15.48 2.38 -4.75
CA TYR A 10 14.71 3.55 -4.33
C TYR A 10 15.52 4.84 -4.45
N VAL A 11 16.75 4.88 -3.93
CA VAL A 11 17.61 6.07 -4.00
C VAL A 11 17.92 6.41 -5.46
N SER A 12 18.39 5.44 -6.24
CA SER A 12 18.81 5.66 -7.63
C SER A 12 17.67 6.09 -8.56
N LYS A 13 16.49 5.47 -8.47
CA LYS A 13 15.36 5.77 -9.37
C LYS A 13 14.58 7.02 -8.99
N THR A 14 14.63 7.42 -7.72
CA THR A 14 13.84 8.56 -7.25
C THR A 14 14.65 9.83 -7.09
N GLY A 15 15.95 9.72 -6.81
CA GLY A 15 16.80 10.84 -6.39
C GLY A 15 16.51 11.34 -4.98
N PHE A 16 15.62 10.68 -4.23
CA PHE A 16 15.34 11.05 -2.84
C PHE A 16 16.48 10.58 -1.90
N PRO A 17 16.66 11.24 -0.75
CA PRO A 17 17.64 10.82 0.24
C PRO A 17 17.46 9.36 0.66
N ARG A 18 18.57 8.69 0.98
CA ARG A 18 18.58 7.37 1.63
C ARG A 18 18.00 7.50 3.04
N SER A 19 16.67 7.45 3.13
CA SER A 19 15.94 7.66 4.38
C SER A 19 15.38 6.37 4.97
N LEU A 20 15.80 5.22 4.43
CA LEU A 20 15.45 3.87 4.86
C LEU A 20 16.73 3.09 5.16
N PHE A 21 16.69 2.23 6.18
CA PHE A 21 17.80 1.39 6.59
C PHE A 21 17.29 0.15 7.35
N ALA A 22 18.07 -0.92 7.38
CA ALA A 22 17.79 -2.07 8.23
C ALA A 22 18.09 -1.74 9.71
N SER A 23 17.14 -1.98 10.61
CA SER A 23 17.36 -1.96 12.06
C SER A 23 18.00 -3.26 12.55
N GLU A 24 18.47 -3.26 13.80
CA GLU A 24 19.11 -4.42 14.43
C GLU A 24 18.20 -5.67 14.49
N ASP A 25 16.89 -5.47 14.52
CA ASP A 25 15.90 -6.56 14.50
C ASP A 25 15.62 -7.12 13.08
N GLY A 26 16.37 -6.66 12.07
CA GLY A 26 16.30 -7.09 10.68
C GLY A 26 15.15 -6.48 9.87
N ARG A 27 14.32 -5.62 10.47
CA ARG A 27 13.27 -4.89 9.74
C ARG A 27 13.85 -3.66 9.06
N VAL A 28 13.21 -3.20 8.00
CA VAL A 28 13.52 -1.90 7.40
C VAL A 28 12.68 -0.82 8.07
N VAL A 29 13.35 0.23 8.53
CA VAL A 29 12.71 1.39 9.15
C VAL A 29 13.17 2.66 8.47
N GLY A 30 12.43 3.74 8.70
CA GLY A 30 12.79 5.05 8.20
C GLY A 30 11.62 6.00 8.12
N THR A 31 11.87 7.18 7.55
CA THR A 31 10.83 8.20 7.39
C THR A 31 10.89 8.82 6.01
N TRP A 32 9.73 9.06 5.42
CA TRP A 32 9.55 9.87 4.23
C TRP A 32 8.91 11.20 4.59
N ILE A 33 9.58 12.27 4.21
CA ILE A 33 9.06 13.62 4.30
C ILE A 33 8.62 14.01 2.90
N MET A 34 7.33 14.28 2.74
CA MET A 34 6.69 14.57 1.47
C MET A 34 6.16 16.00 1.49
N GLY A 35 6.56 16.79 0.49
CA GLY A 35 6.02 18.12 0.28
C GLY A 35 4.56 18.07 -0.18
N ASN A 36 3.89 19.22 -0.19
CA ASN A 36 2.59 19.34 -0.82
C ASN A 36 2.77 19.41 -2.34
N ASP A 37 1.90 18.73 -3.08
CA ASP A 37 1.80 18.93 -4.53
C ASP A 37 0.50 19.66 -4.82
N TYR A 38 0.60 20.96 -5.11
CA TYR A 38 -0.56 21.81 -5.41
C TYR A 38 -1.15 21.54 -6.81
N ARG A 39 -0.61 20.57 -7.56
CA ARG A 39 -1.03 20.23 -8.93
C ARG A 39 -1.85 18.95 -9.02
N VAL A 40 -2.48 18.52 -7.93
CA VAL A 40 -3.26 17.27 -7.88
C VAL A 40 -4.29 17.27 -9.02
N LYS A 41 -4.08 16.43 -10.04
CA LYS A 41 -4.93 16.36 -11.25
C LYS A 41 -6.33 15.80 -10.97
N SER A 42 -6.54 15.23 -9.79
CA SER A 42 -7.78 14.59 -9.36
C SER A 42 -8.24 15.26 -8.07
N GLU A 43 -9.41 15.90 -8.11
CA GLU A 43 -10.11 16.42 -6.92
C GLU A 43 -10.71 15.30 -6.05
N TYR A 44 -10.48 14.02 -6.40
CA TYR A 44 -11.01 12.88 -5.66
C TYR A 44 -10.36 12.76 -4.27
N TYR A 45 -11.22 12.76 -3.25
CA TYR A 45 -10.81 12.70 -1.85
C TYR A 45 -10.01 11.42 -1.53
N GLY A 46 -8.88 11.60 -0.85
CA GLY A 46 -8.02 10.53 -0.33
C GLY A 46 -7.30 9.66 -1.37
N GLY A 47 -6.99 10.20 -2.55
CA GLY A 47 -5.98 9.59 -3.42
C GLY A 47 -4.60 9.49 -2.76
N TYR A 48 -3.74 8.61 -3.30
CA TYR A 48 -2.37 8.45 -2.82
C TYR A 48 -1.60 9.78 -2.79
N PRO A 49 -0.79 10.03 -1.74
CA PRO A 49 0.03 11.24 -1.66
C PRO A 49 0.99 11.38 -2.83
N ALA A 50 1.24 12.62 -3.27
CA ALA A 50 2.08 12.89 -4.43
C ALA A 50 3.49 12.31 -4.28
N GLY A 51 3.89 11.48 -5.23
CA GLY A 51 5.18 10.78 -5.21
C GLY A 51 5.20 9.48 -4.41
N TYR A 52 4.14 9.12 -3.66
CA TYR A 52 4.05 7.85 -2.95
C TYR A 52 4.23 6.66 -3.89
N LEU A 53 3.44 6.60 -4.97
CA LEU A 53 3.50 5.51 -5.95
C LEU A 53 4.85 5.44 -6.67
N LYS A 54 5.49 6.59 -6.93
CA LYS A 54 6.84 6.65 -7.51
C LYS A 54 7.85 5.97 -6.57
N ARG A 55 7.77 6.22 -5.26
CA ARG A 55 8.64 5.60 -4.27
C ARG A 55 8.37 4.10 -4.13
N MET A 56 7.10 3.68 -4.11
CA MET A 56 6.75 2.25 -4.08
C MET A 56 7.25 1.49 -5.31
N LYS A 57 7.05 2.04 -6.51
CA LYS A 57 7.57 1.46 -7.75
C LYS A 57 9.09 1.33 -7.74
N ALA A 58 9.78 2.28 -7.12
CA ALA A 58 11.23 2.25 -6.99
C ALA A 58 11.73 1.22 -5.96
N LEU A 59 10.98 1.00 -4.86
CA LEU A 59 11.27 -0.04 -3.86
C LEU A 59 10.98 -1.46 -4.36
N PHE A 60 10.00 -1.61 -5.25
CA PHE A 60 9.57 -2.90 -5.78
C PHE A 60 9.82 -3.05 -7.29
N PRO A 61 11.07 -2.93 -7.77
CA PRO A 61 11.37 -3.01 -9.19
C PRO A 61 11.20 -4.43 -9.76
N ASP A 62 11.20 -5.45 -8.90
CA ASP A 62 11.04 -6.87 -9.22
C ASP A 62 9.57 -7.31 -9.28
N LYS A 63 8.64 -6.51 -8.75
CA LYS A 63 7.21 -6.84 -8.69
C LYS A 63 6.51 -6.36 -9.95
N LYS A 64 5.80 -7.27 -10.62
CA LYS A 64 5.24 -7.03 -11.97
C LYS A 64 3.72 -7.10 -11.98
N ARG A 65 3.11 -7.79 -11.01
CA ARG A 65 1.67 -8.05 -10.98
C ARG A 65 1.12 -7.38 -9.73
N VAL A 66 0.75 -6.11 -9.90
CA VAL A 66 0.35 -5.20 -8.83
C VAL A 66 -1.16 -5.10 -8.74
N LEU A 67 -1.68 -5.16 -7.53
CA LEU A 67 -3.08 -4.91 -7.21
C LEU A 67 -3.20 -3.69 -6.30
N HIS A 68 -3.99 -2.70 -6.70
CA HIS A 68 -4.31 -1.53 -5.88
C HIS A 68 -5.66 -1.75 -5.21
N LEU A 69 -5.67 -1.89 -3.87
CA LEU A 69 -6.88 -2.00 -3.07
C LEU A 69 -7.32 -0.62 -2.57
N PHE A 70 -8.65 -0.44 -2.44
CA PHE A 70 -9.26 0.85 -2.12
C PHE A 70 -8.88 1.90 -3.16
N SER A 71 -9.02 1.51 -4.43
CA SER A 71 -8.28 2.13 -5.52
C SER A 71 -8.72 3.57 -5.84
N GLY A 72 -9.95 3.97 -5.50
CA GLY A 72 -10.41 5.34 -5.73
C GLY A 72 -10.19 5.76 -7.19
N LYS A 73 -9.37 6.80 -7.39
CA LYS A 73 -8.85 7.24 -8.70
C LYS A 73 -7.32 7.15 -8.77
N VAL A 74 -6.76 6.00 -8.41
CA VAL A 74 -5.31 5.76 -8.48
C VAL A 74 -4.74 6.02 -9.88
N ASP A 75 -3.59 6.69 -9.94
CA ASP A 75 -2.87 6.93 -11.20
C ASP A 75 -2.04 5.70 -11.59
N ILE A 76 -2.67 4.80 -12.35
CA ILE A 76 -2.03 3.59 -12.91
C ILE A 76 -0.95 3.91 -13.96
N GLY A 77 -0.87 5.15 -14.47
CA GLY A 77 0.22 5.59 -15.34
C GLY A 77 1.55 5.67 -14.59
N VAL A 78 1.52 6.05 -13.31
CA VAL A 78 2.72 6.09 -12.46
C VAL A 78 3.13 4.67 -12.06
N PHE A 79 2.20 3.88 -11.51
CA PHE A 79 2.45 2.50 -11.11
C PHE A 79 1.37 1.57 -11.68
N PRO A 80 1.63 0.95 -12.85
CA PRO A 80 0.68 0.05 -13.50
C PRO A 80 0.27 -1.13 -12.61
N GLY A 81 -1.00 -1.52 -12.71
CA GLY A 81 -1.60 -2.62 -11.97
C GLY A 81 -3.10 -2.63 -12.12
N ASP A 82 -3.73 -3.69 -11.61
CA ASP A 82 -5.19 -3.79 -11.55
C ASP A 82 -5.73 -3.07 -10.32
N THR A 83 -6.98 -2.61 -10.40
CA THR A 83 -7.63 -1.84 -9.34
C THR A 83 -8.83 -2.57 -8.76
N VAL A 84 -9.01 -2.44 -7.44
CA VAL A 84 -10.18 -2.97 -6.72
C VAL A 84 -10.85 -1.84 -5.97
N ASP A 85 -12.15 -1.68 -6.21
CA ASP A 85 -12.99 -0.74 -5.47
C ASP A 85 -14.40 -1.32 -5.28
N ILE A 86 -15.08 -0.91 -4.22
CA ILE A 86 -16.47 -1.30 -3.98
C ILE A 86 -17.43 -0.45 -4.83
N ASN A 87 -17.00 0.75 -5.25
CA ASN A 87 -17.83 1.66 -6.03
C ASN A 87 -17.65 1.43 -7.54
N PRO A 88 -18.66 0.87 -8.24
CA PRO A 88 -18.58 0.61 -9.68
C PRO A 88 -18.48 1.87 -10.53
N ALA A 89 -18.92 3.04 -10.03
CA ALA A 89 -18.85 4.31 -10.76
C ALA A 89 -17.40 4.75 -11.05
N LEU A 90 -16.44 4.27 -10.25
CA LEU A 90 -15.01 4.52 -10.43
C LEU A 90 -14.38 3.64 -11.51
N LYS A 91 -15.13 2.67 -12.06
CA LYS A 91 -14.71 1.74 -13.12
C LYS A 91 -13.39 1.01 -12.78
N PRO A 92 -13.27 0.38 -11.59
CA PRO A 92 -12.08 -0.40 -11.27
C PRO A 92 -11.98 -1.66 -12.16
N THR A 93 -10.80 -2.30 -12.22
CA THR A 93 -10.66 -3.61 -12.88
C THR A 93 -11.59 -4.64 -12.25
N TYR A 94 -11.72 -4.63 -10.93
CA TYR A 94 -12.64 -5.48 -10.18
C TYR A 94 -13.52 -4.66 -9.25
N VAL A 95 -14.83 -4.82 -9.38
CA VAL A 95 -15.81 -4.31 -8.41
C VAL A 95 -16.03 -5.37 -7.34
N ASP A 96 -15.40 -5.17 -6.17
CA ASP A 96 -15.39 -6.13 -5.06
C ASP A 96 -15.15 -5.46 -3.70
N ASP A 97 -15.55 -6.13 -2.62
CA ASP A 97 -15.26 -5.69 -1.25
C ASP A 97 -13.86 -6.18 -0.85
N ALA A 98 -12.97 -5.25 -0.50
CA ALA A 98 -11.60 -5.57 -0.08
C ALA A 98 -11.53 -6.48 1.18
N GLN A 99 -12.60 -6.55 1.97
CA GLN A 99 -12.70 -7.48 3.09
C GLN A 99 -12.97 -8.92 2.65
N LYS A 100 -13.43 -9.13 1.40
CA LYS A 100 -13.80 -10.44 0.87
C LYS A 100 -12.92 -10.87 -0.31
N LEU A 101 -12.68 -9.99 -1.27
CA LEU A 101 -11.87 -10.24 -2.48
C LEU A 101 -12.25 -11.57 -3.15
N GLU A 102 -13.55 -11.82 -3.35
CA GLU A 102 -14.10 -13.07 -3.91
C GLU A 102 -13.92 -13.14 -5.43
N ARG A 103 -13.94 -11.99 -6.10
CA ARG A 103 -13.87 -11.86 -7.57
C ARG A 103 -12.46 -11.61 -8.08
N VAL A 104 -11.52 -11.31 -7.18
CA VAL A 104 -10.14 -11.00 -7.52
C VAL A 104 -9.28 -12.28 -7.54
N PRO A 105 -8.59 -12.60 -8.64
CA PRO A 105 -7.74 -13.78 -8.72
C PRO A 105 -6.39 -13.56 -7.99
N LEU A 106 -6.42 -13.51 -6.66
CA LEU A 106 -5.29 -13.10 -5.80
C LEU A 106 -4.00 -13.88 -6.06
N ALA A 107 -4.08 -15.14 -6.45
CA ALA A 107 -2.92 -15.97 -6.79
C ALA A 107 -2.05 -15.40 -7.94
N LYS A 108 -2.59 -14.46 -8.74
CA LYS A 108 -1.87 -13.83 -9.85
C LYS A 108 -0.99 -12.65 -9.42
N TYR A 109 -1.17 -12.10 -8.23
CA TYR A 109 -0.50 -10.86 -7.82
C TYR A 109 0.71 -11.13 -6.92
N ASP A 110 1.77 -10.36 -7.13
CA ASP A 110 3.00 -10.43 -6.32
C ASP A 110 3.25 -9.18 -5.46
N LEU A 111 2.43 -8.14 -5.64
CA LEU A 111 2.40 -6.93 -4.84
C LEU A 111 0.97 -6.41 -4.70
N VAL A 112 0.58 -6.05 -3.48
CA VAL A 112 -0.66 -5.34 -3.16
C VAL A 112 -0.31 -4.00 -2.52
N LEU A 113 -0.89 -2.92 -3.01
CA LEU A 113 -0.86 -1.59 -2.37
C LEU A 113 -2.25 -1.30 -1.82
N ALA A 114 -2.36 -1.10 -0.51
CA ALA A 114 -3.63 -0.86 0.17
C ALA A 114 -3.63 0.49 0.88
N ASP A 115 -4.66 1.28 0.61
CA ASP A 115 -4.89 2.59 1.22
C ASP A 115 -6.35 2.70 1.72
N PRO A 116 -6.72 1.98 2.80
CA PRO A 116 -8.10 1.99 3.29
C PRO A 116 -8.51 3.37 3.82
N PRO A 117 -9.82 3.66 3.95
CA PRO A 117 -10.29 4.77 4.77
C PRO A 117 -9.72 4.68 6.19
N TYR A 118 -9.28 5.80 6.76
CA TYR A 118 -8.63 5.79 8.08
C TYR A 118 -9.59 6.10 9.22
N SER A 119 -10.59 6.95 8.97
CA SER A 119 -11.61 7.38 9.94
C SER A 119 -13.04 7.22 9.43
N ILE A 120 -14.02 7.42 10.33
CA ILE A 120 -15.45 7.45 10.00
C ILE A 120 -15.74 8.54 8.97
N GLU A 121 -15.15 9.74 9.14
CA GLU A 121 -15.23 10.85 8.18
C GLU A 121 -14.80 10.44 6.76
N ASP A 122 -13.70 9.67 6.64
CA ASP A 122 -13.26 9.17 5.32
C ASP A 122 -14.34 8.24 4.73
N CYS A 123 -14.90 7.37 5.57
CA CYS A 123 -15.95 6.44 5.16
C CYS A 123 -17.22 7.15 4.68
N GLU A 124 -17.60 8.27 5.32
CA GLU A 124 -18.72 9.12 4.90
C GLU A 124 -18.48 9.71 3.51
N HIS A 125 -17.28 10.21 3.23
CA HIS A 125 -16.90 10.68 1.89
C HIS A 125 -16.98 9.58 0.83
N TYR A 126 -16.66 8.34 1.19
CA TYR A 126 -16.71 7.19 0.28
C TYR A 126 -18.08 6.51 0.20
N GLY A 127 -19.02 6.83 1.10
CA GLY A 127 -20.29 6.12 1.23
C GLY A 127 -20.13 4.66 1.69
N THR A 128 -19.14 4.39 2.54
CA THR A 128 -18.80 3.03 3.03
C THR A 128 -18.84 2.95 4.55
N SER A 129 -18.76 1.73 5.10
CA SER A 129 -18.53 1.51 6.53
C SER A 129 -17.03 1.40 6.84
N MET A 130 -16.65 1.65 8.09
CA MET A 130 -15.27 1.46 8.55
C MET A 130 -14.75 0.04 8.24
N VAL A 131 -13.61 -0.01 7.55
CA VAL A 131 -13.00 -1.27 7.11
C VAL A 131 -12.47 -2.06 8.31
N LYS A 132 -12.84 -3.34 8.39
CA LYS A 132 -12.22 -4.28 9.34
C LYS A 132 -10.88 -4.76 8.79
N ARG A 133 -9.81 -4.02 9.11
CA ARG A 133 -8.44 -4.24 8.63
C ARG A 133 -7.95 -5.67 8.79
N ASN A 134 -8.27 -6.31 9.92
CA ASN A 134 -7.95 -7.72 10.19
C ASN A 134 -8.63 -8.69 9.21
N THR A 135 -9.82 -8.34 8.72
CA THR A 135 -10.59 -9.12 7.74
C THR A 135 -9.97 -8.99 6.35
N VAL A 136 -9.53 -7.78 5.98
CA VAL A 136 -8.76 -7.56 4.74
C VAL A 136 -7.45 -8.35 4.77
N MET A 137 -6.69 -8.26 5.87
CA MET A 137 -5.46 -9.04 6.03
C MET A 137 -5.72 -10.55 5.98
N ARG A 138 -6.88 -11.03 6.44
CA ARG A 138 -7.30 -12.43 6.29
C ARG A 138 -7.57 -12.79 4.83
N ALA A 139 -8.31 -11.95 4.10
CA ALA A 139 -8.60 -12.17 2.68
C ALA A 139 -7.31 -12.24 1.84
N LEU A 140 -6.31 -11.41 2.18
CA LEU A 140 -5.00 -11.36 1.54
C LEU A 140 -4.11 -12.58 1.82
N GLN A 141 -4.48 -13.49 2.72
CA GLN A 141 -3.74 -14.75 2.94
C GLN A 141 -3.76 -15.67 1.70
N ARG A 142 -4.68 -15.43 0.76
CA ARG A 142 -4.77 -16.13 -0.54
C ARG A 142 -3.77 -15.64 -1.58
N LEU A 143 -2.97 -14.62 -1.26
CA LEU A 143 -1.81 -14.26 -2.08
C LEU A 143 -0.79 -15.40 -2.11
N PRO A 144 -0.01 -15.53 -3.20
CA PRO A 144 1.06 -16.52 -3.26
C PRO A 144 2.16 -16.19 -2.25
N GLU A 145 2.92 -17.21 -1.84
CA GLU A 145 4.08 -17.03 -0.98
C GLU A 145 5.07 -16.02 -1.59
N GLY A 146 5.69 -15.19 -0.74
CA GLY A 146 6.65 -14.17 -1.18
C GLY A 146 6.00 -12.95 -1.86
N ALA A 147 4.68 -12.94 -2.06
CA ALA A 147 3.95 -11.72 -2.39
C ALA A 147 4.09 -10.69 -1.26
N HIS A 148 4.05 -9.41 -1.62
CA HIS A 148 4.13 -8.33 -0.64
C HIS A 148 2.81 -7.58 -0.54
N VAL A 149 2.48 -7.14 0.68
CA VAL A 149 1.38 -6.22 0.94
C VAL A 149 1.99 -4.96 1.54
N VAL A 150 1.84 -3.83 0.85
CA VAL A 150 2.17 -2.50 1.35
C VAL A 150 0.87 -1.89 1.84
N TRP A 151 0.83 -1.55 3.12
CA TRP A 151 -0.34 -1.05 3.81
C TRP A 151 -0.08 0.37 4.30
N LEU A 152 -0.75 1.35 3.69
CA LEU A 152 -0.69 2.75 4.12
C LEU A 152 -1.85 3.04 5.06
N ASP A 153 -1.58 3.45 6.29
CA ASP A 153 -2.63 3.65 7.31
C ASP A 153 -2.15 4.53 8.46
N GLN A 154 -3.03 4.82 9.40
CA GLN A 154 -2.69 5.46 10.68
C GLN A 154 -2.50 4.44 11.82
N VAL A 155 -2.83 3.16 11.56
CA VAL A 155 -2.70 2.06 12.51
C VAL A 155 -2.05 0.85 11.85
N LEU A 156 -1.25 0.11 12.60
CA LEU A 156 -0.77 -1.21 12.14
C LEU A 156 -1.97 -2.17 12.13
N PRO A 157 -2.36 -2.76 10.97
CA PRO A 157 -3.48 -3.67 10.93
C PRO A 157 -3.16 -4.92 11.77
N MET A 158 -4.16 -5.49 12.43
CA MET A 158 -3.98 -6.80 13.08
C MET A 158 -3.79 -7.87 12.01
N TYR A 159 -2.70 -8.63 12.09
CA TYR A 159 -2.36 -9.69 11.15
C TYR A 159 -1.89 -10.95 11.89
N ARG A 160 -1.92 -12.06 11.16
CA ARG A 160 -1.43 -13.36 11.62
C ARG A 160 0.06 -13.48 11.31
N LYS A 161 0.90 -13.58 12.35
CA LYS A 161 2.38 -13.64 12.23
C LYS A 161 2.88 -14.91 11.55
N ASP A 162 2.09 -15.98 11.60
CA ASP A 162 2.31 -17.25 10.88
C ASP A 162 1.90 -17.17 9.40
N ARG A 163 1.24 -16.08 8.98
CA ARG A 163 0.82 -15.86 7.59
C ARG A 163 1.58 -14.72 6.92
N PHE A 164 2.04 -13.74 7.71
CA PHE A 164 2.77 -12.58 7.21
C PHE A 164 3.94 -12.24 8.10
N ALA A 165 5.09 -11.99 7.48
CA ALA A 165 6.24 -11.37 8.11
C ALA A 165 6.18 -9.86 7.88
N LEU A 166 6.17 -9.06 8.95
CA LEU A 166 6.34 -7.60 8.85
C LEU A 166 7.81 -7.29 8.60
N GLU A 167 8.14 -6.86 7.39
CA GLU A 167 9.51 -6.63 6.94
C GLU A 167 9.92 -5.16 6.99
N ALA A 168 8.98 -4.22 6.85
CA ALA A 168 9.30 -2.80 6.95
C ALA A 168 8.18 -1.98 7.61
N THR A 169 8.59 -0.93 8.32
CA THR A 169 7.70 0.10 8.89
C THR A 169 8.29 1.47 8.60
N ILE A 170 7.64 2.24 7.72
CA ILE A 170 8.12 3.54 7.26
C ILE A 170 7.14 4.63 7.70
N GLY A 171 7.63 5.62 8.44
CA GLY A 171 6.85 6.80 8.78
C GLY A 171 6.69 7.74 7.58
N MET A 172 5.54 8.38 7.44
CA MET A 172 5.28 9.30 6.34
C MET A 172 4.66 10.60 6.84
N TRP A 173 5.46 11.67 6.81
CA TRP A 173 5.02 13.04 7.00
C TRP A 173 4.63 13.62 5.66
N LYS A 174 3.41 14.16 5.56
CA LYS A 174 3.02 15.07 4.48
C LYS A 174 3.32 16.51 4.88
N SER A 175 2.91 17.49 4.06
CA SER A 175 2.99 18.91 4.40
C SER A 175 2.23 19.25 5.69
N THR A 176 2.40 20.47 6.17
CA THR A 176 1.76 20.97 7.40
C THR A 176 0.25 20.70 7.45
N ASN A 177 -0.27 20.47 8.66
CA ASN A 177 -1.69 20.19 8.95
C ASN A 177 -2.26 18.91 8.31
N HIS A 178 -1.41 17.92 8.02
CA HIS A 178 -1.85 16.61 7.57
C HIS A 178 -1.55 15.53 8.60
N ARG A 179 -2.44 14.54 8.67
CA ARG A 179 -2.24 13.38 9.53
C ARG A 179 -0.98 12.59 9.10
N PHE A 180 -0.18 12.20 10.09
CA PHE A 180 0.90 11.23 9.89
C PHE A 180 0.32 9.88 9.45
N ARG A 181 1.05 9.18 8.58
CA ARG A 181 0.69 7.83 8.14
C ARG A 181 1.91 6.90 8.31
N GLY A 182 1.65 5.66 8.66
CA GLY A 182 2.60 4.57 8.63
C GLY A 182 2.43 3.72 7.37
N ILE A 183 3.54 3.31 6.78
CA ILE A 183 3.59 2.33 5.71
C ILE A 183 4.13 1.04 6.33
N SER A 184 3.28 0.03 6.42
CA SER A 184 3.67 -1.31 6.88
C SER A 184 3.80 -2.23 5.67
N ILE A 185 4.94 -2.91 5.55
CA ILE A 185 5.22 -3.81 4.43
C ILE A 185 5.33 -5.24 4.96
N PHE A 186 4.42 -6.08 4.49
CA PHE A 186 4.33 -7.47 4.85
C PHE A 186 4.77 -8.34 3.69
N ARG A 187 5.50 -9.43 3.98
CA ARG A 187 5.72 -10.53 3.05
C ARG A 187 4.83 -11.72 3.43
N ARG A 188 4.15 -12.30 2.45
CA ARG A 188 3.39 -13.55 2.63
C ARG A 188 4.37 -14.69 2.96
N ALA A 189 4.20 -15.29 4.13
CA ALA A 189 4.96 -16.45 4.59
C ALA A 189 4.31 -17.75 4.12
N ASP A 190 5.04 -18.86 4.07
CA ASP A 190 4.43 -20.16 3.78
C ASP A 190 3.45 -20.58 4.89
N GLN A 191 2.52 -21.47 4.57
CA GLN A 191 1.76 -22.17 5.61
C GLN A 191 2.67 -23.23 6.22
N GLN A 192 3.31 -22.95 7.36
CA GLN A 192 3.68 -24.03 8.27
C GLN A 192 2.41 -24.65 8.89
#